data_AF-A0A7S2T8V6-F1
#
_entry.id   AF-A0A7S2T8V6-F1
#
_cell.length_a   1.000
_cell.length_b   1.000
_cell.length_c   1.000
_cell.angle_alpha   90.00
_cell.angle_beta   90.00
_cell.angle_gamma   90.00
#
_symmetry.space_group_name_H-M   'P 1'
#
loop_
_entity.id
_entity.type
_entity.pdbx_description
1 polymer ?
#
loop_
_entity_poly.entity_id
_entity_poly.type
_entity_poly.pdbx_seq_one_letter_code
_entity_poly.pdbx_strand_id
1 'polypeptide(L)'
;LSFALSPSLVIQVINSGGDLGPKQFDLQIPGGGLGIFNALTSSPPNGPALFQDYEEADFGQRYGGVSTREECAQLPQQLREGCEFRFSSLNGSDNPGVSYKRVKCGFHPSLYEKSGCLLESDV
;
A
#
# COMPACT_ATOMS: atom_id res chain seq x y z
N LEU A 1 -28.52 -13.37 -4.36
CA LEU A 1 -28.06 -11.97 -4.39
C LEU A 1 -27.06 -11.80 -3.25
N SER A 2 -25.75 -11.90 -3.54
CA SER A 2 -24.71 -11.65 -2.54
C SER A 2 -24.31 -10.19 -2.67
N PHE A 3 -24.66 -9.36 -1.68
CA PHE A 3 -24.10 -8.01 -1.58
C PHE A 3 -22.68 -8.19 -1.05
N ALA A 4 -21.68 -8.09 -1.93
CA ALA A 4 -20.32 -7.89 -1.45
C ALA A 4 -20.32 -6.55 -0.69
N LEU A 5 -20.15 -6.61 0.63
CA LEU A 5 -19.96 -5.42 1.45
C LEU A 5 -18.72 -4.71 0.92
N SER A 6 -18.87 -3.47 0.46
CA SER A 6 -17.71 -2.63 0.12
C SER A 6 -16.84 -2.48 1.38
N PRO A 7 -15.55 -2.86 1.34
CA PRO A 7 -14.69 -2.76 2.50
C PRO A 7 -14.55 -1.29 2.93
N SER A 8 -14.67 -1.04 4.23
CA SER A 8 -14.39 0.27 4.83
C SER A 8 -13.01 0.24 5.46
N LEU A 9 -12.13 1.15 5.05
CA LEU A 9 -10.78 1.27 5.57
C LEU A 9 -10.61 2.56 6.37
N VAL A 10 -9.89 2.47 7.49
CA VAL A 10 -9.31 3.63 8.15
C VAL A 10 -7.82 3.62 7.83
N ILE A 11 -7.33 4.70 7.23
CA ILE A 11 -5.93 4.84 6.78
C ILE A 11 -5.28 6.05 7.42
N GLN A 12 -3.96 5.98 7.63
CA GLN A 12 -3.13 7.11 7.98
C GLN A 12 -2.29 7.53 6.78
N VAL A 13 -2.35 8.81 6.41
CA VAL A 13 -1.51 9.36 5.34
C VAL A 13 -0.10 9.53 5.87
N ILE A 14 0.86 8.78 5.31
CA ILE A 14 2.27 8.79 5.74
C ILE A 14 3.23 9.28 4.64
N ASN A 15 2.71 9.56 3.44
CA ASN A 15 3.49 10.03 2.30
C ASN A 15 2.60 10.90 1.39
N SER A 16 3.23 11.69 0.51
CA SER A 16 2.58 12.44 -0.57
C SER A 16 3.18 12.06 -1.92
N GLY A 17 2.34 11.85 -2.93
CA GLY A 17 2.75 11.67 -4.33
C GLY A 17 2.55 12.96 -5.15
N GLY A 18 3.48 13.27 -6.05
CA GLY A 18 3.41 14.46 -6.90
C GLY A 18 2.67 14.25 -8.23
N ASP A 19 2.38 13.00 -8.58
CA ASP A 19 1.77 12.53 -9.82
C ASP A 19 0.27 12.23 -9.69
N LEU A 20 -0.34 12.63 -8.59
CA LEU A 20 -1.72 12.29 -8.25
C LEU A 20 -2.69 13.37 -8.68
N GLY A 21 -3.87 12.95 -9.17
CA GLY A 21 -4.98 13.85 -9.44
C GLY A 21 -5.52 14.51 -8.17
N PRO A 22 -6.45 15.49 -8.28
CA PRO A 22 -7.08 16.08 -7.11
C PRO A 22 -7.84 14.99 -6.32
N LYS A 23 -7.49 14.82 -5.03
CA LYS A 23 -8.16 13.92 -4.07
C LYS A 23 -8.00 12.42 -4.34
N GLN A 24 -6.77 11.98 -4.59
CA GLN A 24 -6.41 10.57 -4.72
C GLN A 24 -5.71 10.04 -3.45
N PHE A 25 -5.91 8.76 -3.14
CA PHE A 25 -5.16 8.04 -2.12
C PHE A 25 -4.42 6.88 -2.77
N ASP A 26 -3.09 6.89 -2.67
CA ASP A 26 -2.28 5.73 -3.01
C ASP A 26 -2.10 4.86 -1.77
N LEU A 27 -2.74 3.70 -1.78
CA LEU A 27 -2.63 2.75 -0.68
C LEU A 27 -1.29 2.01 -0.77
N GLN A 28 -0.50 2.07 0.31
CA GLN A 28 0.73 1.31 0.41
C GLN A 28 0.42 -0.18 0.62
N ILE A 29 0.34 -0.91 -0.48
CA ILE A 29 0.09 -2.35 -0.52
C ILE A 29 1.32 -3.04 -1.14
N PRO A 30 2.02 -3.93 -0.43
CA PRO A 30 3.11 -4.70 -1.03
C PRO A 30 2.65 -5.48 -2.26
N GLY A 31 3.45 -5.46 -3.33
CA GLY A 31 3.04 -6.02 -4.62
C GLY A 31 2.00 -5.18 -5.38
N GLY A 32 1.76 -3.93 -5.00
CA GLY A 32 0.92 -2.96 -5.73
C GLY A 32 1.65 -2.22 -6.88
N GLY A 33 2.94 -2.47 -7.05
CA GLY A 33 3.82 -1.79 -8.02
C GLY A 33 4.74 -0.78 -7.33
N LEU A 34 5.95 -0.65 -7.86
CA LEU A 34 6.99 0.22 -7.30
C LEU A 34 6.78 1.69 -7.72
N GLY A 35 6.17 1.94 -8.88
CA GLY A 35 5.83 3.28 -9.35
C GLY A 35 7.03 4.05 -9.88
N ILE A 36 7.18 5.34 -9.55
CA ILE A 36 8.31 6.14 -10.06
C ILE A 36 9.63 5.75 -9.36
N PHE A 37 9.60 5.53 -8.05
CA PHE A 37 10.78 5.18 -7.26
C PHE A 37 10.94 3.66 -7.14
N ASN A 38 12.17 3.15 -7.15
CA ASN A 38 12.43 1.70 -7.09
C ASN A 38 13.19 1.36 -5.81
N ALA A 39 12.50 0.73 -4.85
CA ALA A 39 13.09 0.31 -3.59
C ALA A 39 14.08 -0.86 -3.72
N LEU A 40 14.21 -1.47 -4.90
CA LEU A 40 15.10 -2.60 -5.17
C LEU A 40 16.41 -2.19 -5.85
N THR A 41 16.52 -0.92 -6.30
CA THR A 41 17.76 -0.43 -6.93
C THR A 41 18.51 0.53 -6.02
N SER A 42 19.84 0.40 -6.02
CA SER A 42 20.74 1.30 -5.27
C SER A 42 21.33 2.35 -6.20
N SER A 43 20.48 3.25 -6.71
CA SER A 43 20.90 4.32 -7.62
C SER A 43 20.02 5.57 -7.45
N PRO A 44 20.58 6.79 -7.49
CA PRO A 44 19.79 8.02 -7.44
C PRO A 44 18.65 8.02 -8.49
N PRO A 45 17.43 8.50 -8.14
CA PRO A 45 17.07 9.16 -6.89
C PRO A 45 16.77 8.22 -5.71
N ASN A 46 16.86 6.89 -5.91
CA ASN A 46 16.62 5.92 -4.84
C ASN A 46 17.80 5.86 -3.86
N GLY A 47 17.49 5.49 -2.61
CA GLY A 47 18.50 5.16 -1.60
C GLY A 47 19.04 3.74 -1.77
N PRO A 48 19.64 3.16 -0.71
CA PRO A 48 20.01 1.74 -0.69
C PRO A 48 18.78 0.85 -0.94
N ALA A 49 18.98 -0.25 -1.66
CA ALA A 49 17.93 -1.24 -1.89
C ALA A 49 17.43 -1.82 -0.55
N LEU A 50 16.10 -1.89 -0.39
CA LEU A 50 15.43 -2.45 0.79
C LEU A 50 15.46 -3.98 0.79
N PHE A 51 15.50 -4.62 -0.37
CA PHE A 51 15.54 -6.07 -0.53
C PHE A 51 16.62 -6.42 -1.57
N GLN A 52 17.76 -6.93 -1.10
CA GLN A 52 18.97 -7.13 -1.93
C GLN A 52 18.93 -8.42 -2.77
N ASP A 53 18.17 -9.42 -2.33
CA ASP A 53 18.06 -10.72 -2.99
C ASP A 53 16.82 -10.83 -3.91
N TYR A 54 16.26 -9.69 -4.31
CA TYR A 54 15.01 -9.61 -5.07
C TYR A 54 15.17 -8.69 -6.28
N GLU A 55 14.59 -9.12 -7.38
CA GLU A 55 14.51 -8.37 -8.62
C GLU A 55 13.15 -7.71 -8.77
N GLU A 56 13.06 -6.69 -9.63
CA GLU A 56 11.80 -5.98 -9.89
C GLU A 56 10.69 -6.91 -10.40
N ALA A 57 11.05 -7.92 -11.19
CA ALA A 57 10.12 -8.92 -11.69
C ALA A 57 9.43 -9.72 -10.57
N ASP A 58 10.07 -9.91 -9.41
CA ASP A 58 9.48 -10.62 -8.26
C ASP A 58 8.32 -9.82 -7.63
N PHE A 59 8.24 -8.51 -7.89
CA PHE A 59 7.19 -7.62 -7.40
C PHE A 59 6.08 -7.37 -8.43
N GLY A 60 6.16 -8.02 -9.61
CA GLY A 60 5.21 -7.89 -10.71
C GLY A 60 5.45 -6.67 -11.60
N GLN A 61 4.38 -6.10 -12.15
CA GLN A 61 4.46 -4.95 -13.04
C GLN A 61 4.94 -3.68 -12.31
N ARG A 62 5.71 -2.84 -13.01
CA ARG A 62 6.20 -1.54 -12.48
C ARG A 62 5.08 -0.73 -11.84
N TYR A 63 3.95 -0.66 -12.52
CA TYR A 63 2.71 -0.04 -12.08
C TYR A 63 1.65 -1.13 -12.00
N GLY A 64 1.03 -1.32 -10.83
CA GLY A 64 0.02 -2.35 -10.58
C GLY A 64 0.53 -3.65 -9.94
N GLY A 65 1.85 -3.90 -10.00
CA GLY A 65 2.51 -4.99 -9.28
C GLY A 65 2.03 -6.39 -9.67
N VAL A 66 1.86 -7.26 -8.68
CA VAL A 66 1.41 -8.64 -8.90
C VAL A 66 -0.04 -8.68 -9.39
N SER A 67 -0.36 -9.65 -10.23
CA SER A 67 -1.67 -9.81 -10.86
C SER A 67 -2.56 -10.83 -10.14
N THR A 68 -1.96 -11.72 -9.34
CA THR A 68 -2.67 -12.81 -8.65
C THR A 68 -2.25 -12.90 -7.19
N ARG A 69 -3.09 -13.55 -6.35
CA ARG A 69 -2.76 -13.77 -4.94
C ARG A 69 -1.57 -14.70 -4.79
N GLU A 70 -1.45 -15.67 -5.68
CA GLU A 70 -0.41 -16.70 -5.68
C GLU A 70 0.98 -16.08 -5.88
N GLU A 71 1.07 -15.03 -6.69
CA GLU A 71 2.31 -14.26 -6.88
C GLU A 71 2.81 -13.58 -5.60
N CYS A 72 1.96 -13.34 -4.59
CA CYS A 72 2.42 -12.84 -3.29
C CYS A 72 3.47 -13.77 -2.63
N ALA A 73 3.52 -15.05 -2.97
CA ALA A 73 4.53 -15.98 -2.48
C ALA A 73 5.96 -15.65 -2.98
N GLN A 74 6.09 -14.90 -4.08
CA GLN A 74 7.37 -14.46 -4.64
C GLN A 74 7.98 -13.31 -3.82
N LEU A 75 7.16 -12.55 -3.09
CA LEU A 75 7.62 -11.43 -2.27
C LEU A 75 8.40 -11.90 -1.01
N PRO A 76 9.22 -11.01 -0.42
CA PRO A 76 9.78 -11.19 0.91
C PRO A 76 8.71 -11.60 1.93
N GLN A 77 9.05 -12.53 2.83
CA GLN A 77 8.08 -13.13 3.76
C GLN A 77 7.31 -12.06 4.57
N GLN A 78 7.99 -10.99 4.96
CA GLN A 78 7.45 -9.89 5.76
C GLN A 78 6.41 -9.05 5.00
N LEU A 79 6.35 -9.16 3.67
CA LEU A 79 5.43 -8.42 2.80
C LEU A 79 4.20 -9.23 2.39
N ARG A 80 4.22 -10.55 2.56
CA ARG A 80 3.22 -11.46 1.98
C ARG A 80 1.82 -11.21 2.53
N GLU A 81 1.67 -11.04 3.84
CA GLU A 81 0.37 -10.75 4.46
C GLU A 81 -0.26 -9.47 3.91
N GLY A 82 0.54 -8.41 3.73
CA GLY A 82 0.09 -7.15 3.14
C GLY A 82 -0.26 -7.27 1.65
N CYS A 83 0.45 -8.12 0.90
CA CYS A 83 0.10 -8.42 -0.48
C CYS A 83 -1.22 -9.20 -0.57
N GLU A 84 -1.38 -10.23 0.25
CA GLU A 84 -2.60 -11.06 0.27
C GLU A 84 -3.83 -10.28 0.74
N PHE A 85 -3.66 -9.22 1.55
CA PHE A 85 -4.72 -8.29 1.92
C PHE A 85 -5.41 -7.67 0.68
N ARG A 86 -4.66 -7.35 -0.39
CA ARG A 86 -5.23 -6.83 -1.65
C ARG A 86 -6.29 -7.76 -2.21
N PHE A 87 -6.02 -9.05 -2.25
CA PHE A 87 -6.89 -10.04 -2.88
C PHE A 87 -8.00 -10.50 -1.94
N SER A 88 -7.70 -10.67 -0.64
CA SER A 88 -8.66 -11.16 0.34
C SER A 88 -9.66 -10.10 0.80
N SER A 89 -9.21 -8.87 1.05
CA SER A 89 -10.03 -7.81 1.66
C SER A 89 -10.54 -6.81 0.64
N LEU A 90 -9.76 -6.55 -0.41
CA LEU A 90 -10.13 -5.62 -1.48
C LEU A 90 -10.59 -6.34 -2.75
N ASN A 91 -10.70 -7.66 -2.73
CA ASN A 91 -11.12 -8.49 -3.87
C ASN A 91 -10.31 -8.22 -5.15
N GLY A 92 -9.03 -7.86 -5.02
CA GLY A 92 -8.18 -7.51 -6.17
C GLY A 92 -8.63 -6.25 -6.93
N SER A 93 -9.41 -5.36 -6.31
CA SER A 93 -9.94 -4.16 -6.95
C SER A 93 -8.84 -3.31 -7.60
N ASP A 94 -9.14 -2.81 -8.80
CA ASP A 94 -8.26 -1.93 -9.56
C ASP A 94 -8.78 -0.48 -9.50
N ASN A 95 -8.08 0.36 -8.72
CA ASN A 95 -8.32 1.80 -8.58
C ASN A 95 -9.80 2.20 -8.40
N PRO A 96 -10.51 1.64 -7.39
CA PRO A 96 -11.92 1.93 -7.20
C PRO A 96 -12.16 3.37 -6.74
N GLY A 97 -13.28 3.95 -7.18
CA GLY A 97 -13.77 5.20 -6.61
C GLY A 97 -14.21 5.02 -5.16
N VAL A 98 -13.91 6.00 -4.29
CA VAL A 98 -14.24 5.95 -2.87
C VAL A 98 -14.88 7.24 -2.38
N SER A 99 -15.66 7.14 -1.30
CA SER A 99 -16.05 8.28 -0.48
C SER A 99 -15.25 8.25 0.82
N TYR A 100 -14.77 9.40 1.29
CA TYR A 100 -13.93 9.47 2.47
C TYR A 100 -14.30 10.65 3.37
N LYS A 101 -13.99 10.50 4.65
CA LYS A 101 -14.05 11.57 5.65
C LYS A 101 -12.83 11.46 6.56
N ARG A 102 -12.30 12.59 7.01
CA ARG A 102 -11.24 12.60 8.02
C ARG A 102 -11.82 12.13 9.37
N VAL A 103 -11.09 11.27 10.05
CA VAL A 103 -11.33 10.88 11.45
C VAL A 103 -10.07 11.15 12.26
N LYS A 104 -10.18 11.22 13.59
CA LYS A 104 -9.02 11.38 14.47
C LYS A 104 -8.22 10.08 14.56
N CYS A 105 -6.91 10.13 14.31
CA CYS A 105 -6.03 8.98 14.47
C CYS A 105 -5.93 8.46 15.92
N GLY A 106 -6.18 9.30 16.94
CA GLY A 106 -6.13 8.90 18.35
C GLY A 106 -7.11 7.78 18.73
N PHE A 107 -8.21 7.61 17.97
CA PHE A 107 -9.14 6.48 18.14
C PHE A 107 -8.64 5.17 17.49
N HIS A 108 -7.48 5.19 16.83
CA HIS A 108 -6.94 4.09 16.03
C HIS A 108 -5.45 3.84 16.35
N PRO A 109 -5.11 3.36 17.58
CA PRO A 109 -3.73 3.15 18.03
C PRO A 109 -2.88 2.29 17.12
N SER A 110 -3.47 1.26 16.51
CA SER A 110 -2.78 0.36 15.58
C SER A 110 -2.15 1.05 14.37
N LEU A 111 -2.58 2.27 14.02
CA LEU A 111 -1.98 3.07 12.95
C LEU A 111 -0.80 3.89 13.46
N TYR A 112 -1.01 4.73 14.48
CA TYR A 112 0.02 5.66 14.94
C TYR A 112 1.14 4.98 15.73
N GLU A 113 0.88 3.85 16.39
CA GLU A 113 1.92 3.06 17.05
C GLU A 113 2.86 2.41 16.03
N LYS A 114 2.37 2.03 14.84
CA LYS A 114 3.18 1.50 13.75
C LYS A 114 3.98 2.58 13.05
N SER A 115 3.37 3.74 12.80
CA SER A 115 4.03 4.85 12.10
C SER A 115 4.93 5.70 13.02
N GLY A 116 4.72 5.63 14.33
CA GLY A 116 5.37 6.52 15.30
C GLY A 116 4.90 7.97 15.21
N CYS A 117 3.79 8.25 14.53
CA CYS A 117 3.31 9.60 14.24
C CYS A 117 1.85 9.77 14.66
N LEU A 118 1.58 10.62 15.64
CA LEU A 118 0.24 11.06 16.03
C LEU A 118 0.22 12.59 16.01
N LEU A 119 -0.74 13.18 15.30
CA LEU A 119 -0.93 14.62 15.30
C LEU A 119 -1.50 15.07 16.65
N GLU A 120 -1.04 16.20 17.17
CA GLU A 120 -1.57 16.78 18.42
C GLU A 120 -3.09 17.02 18.37
N SER A 121 -3.61 17.44 17.21
CA SER A 121 -5.04 17.64 17.00
C SER A 121 -5.86 16.33 16.92
N ASP A 122 -5.17 15.20 16.78
CA ASP A 122 -5.76 13.86 16.71
C ASP A 122 -5.64 13.06 18.00
N VAL A 123 -5.01 13.62 19.05
CA VAL A 123 -5.12 13.08 20.41
C VAL A 123 -6.58 13.05 20.85
#